data_AF-A0A931S6B7-F1
#
_entry.id   AF-A0A931S6B7-F1
#
_cell.length_a   1.000
_cell.length_b   1.000
_cell.length_c   1.000
_cell.angle_alpha   90.00
_cell.angle_beta   90.00
_cell.angle_gamma   90.00
#
_symmetry.space_group_name_H-M   'P 1'
#
loop_
_entity.id
_entity.type
_entity.pdbx_description
1 polymer ?
#
loop_
_entity_poly.entity_id
_entity_poly.type
_entity_poly.pdbx_seq_one_letter_code
_entity_poly.pdbx_strand_id
1 'polypeptide(L)'
;MKVRPQFFFSLVLLVFFAYFVWEAWEWRLQARLYPWAIGIPMIVLALVQIWLELKGVSPVKTAGATPVDFQFEKPVDPELARRRTVNIFAWILGFFLAIWLLGFSLAITLLLFFYLKVQSREPWVLSIVLTAAGWLLFWGLFDRLLHLPFPEAQLFMWLGM
;
A
#
# COMPACT_ATOMS: atom_id res chain seq x y z
N MET A 1 11.12 29.19 -23.61
CA MET A 1 10.34 28.10 -22.97
C MET A 1 9.74 28.67 -21.68
N LYS A 2 8.41 28.71 -21.53
CA LYS A 2 7.79 29.15 -20.26
C LYS A 2 7.82 27.95 -19.31
N VAL A 3 8.67 27.99 -18.28
CA VAL A 3 8.76 26.91 -17.28
C VAL A 3 7.46 26.89 -16.48
N ARG A 4 6.79 25.74 -16.47
CA ARG A 4 5.52 25.57 -15.75
C ARG A 4 5.81 25.28 -14.27
N PRO A 5 4.93 25.67 -13.32
CA PRO A 5 5.09 25.31 -11.91
C PRO A 5 5.19 23.80 -11.66
N GLN A 6 4.57 22.98 -12.52
CA GLN A 6 4.61 21.52 -12.48
C GLN A 6 6.04 20.98 -12.60
N PHE A 7 6.86 21.60 -13.45
CA PHE A 7 8.26 21.23 -13.63
C PHE A 7 9.05 21.32 -12.32
N PHE A 8 8.89 22.42 -11.59
CA PHE A 8 9.56 22.63 -10.31
C PHE A 8 9.08 21.62 -9.26
N PHE A 9 7.77 21.35 -9.22
CA PHE A 9 7.23 20.34 -8.31
C PHE A 9 7.80 18.94 -8.60
N SER A 10 7.78 18.51 -9.87
CA SER A 10 8.35 17.23 -10.28
C SER A 10 9.86 17.16 -10.03
N LEU A 11 10.59 18.26 -10.20
CA LEU A 11 12.01 18.32 -9.90
C LEU A 11 12.28 18.17 -8.40
N VAL A 12 11.51 18.85 -7.55
CA VAL A 12 11.63 18.71 -6.08
C VAL A 12 11.33 17.27 -5.66
N LEU A 13 10.26 16.67 -6.18
CA LEU A 13 9.94 15.27 -5.90
C LEU A 13 11.04 14.33 -6.40
N LEU A 14 11.58 14.55 -7.60
CA LEU A 14 12.67 13.76 -8.14
C LEU A 14 13.89 13.79 -7.21
N VAL A 15 14.31 14.99 -6.78
CA VAL A 15 15.45 15.16 -5.87
C VAL A 15 15.16 14.49 -4.53
N PHE A 16 13.96 14.70 -3.97
CA PHE A 16 13.56 14.09 -2.70
C PHE A 16 13.63 12.56 -2.76
N PHE A 17 12.99 11.92 -3.74
CA PHE A 17 13.00 10.47 -3.85
C PHE A 17 14.37 9.92 -4.23
N ALA A 18 15.14 10.60 -5.09
CA ALA A 18 16.50 10.20 -5.44
C ALA A 18 17.41 10.21 -4.21
N TYR A 19 17.35 11.28 -3.41
CA TYR A 19 18.07 11.36 -2.15
C TYR A 19 17.65 10.24 -1.19
N PHE A 20 16.34 9.99 -1.04
CA PHE A 20 15.84 8.97 -0.12
C PHE A 20 16.22 7.53 -0.53
N VAL A 21 16.21 7.23 -1.83
CA VAL A 21 16.67 5.94 -2.37
C VAL A 21 18.17 5.77 -2.22
N TRP A 22 18.93 6.86 -2.43
CA TRP A 22 20.38 6.88 -2.24
C TRP A 22 20.77 6.67 -0.78
N GLU A 23 20.14 7.40 0.15
CA GLU A 23 20.36 7.26 1.59
C GLU A 23 20.05 5.84 2.08
N ALA A 24 18.98 5.23 1.55
CA ALA A 24 18.61 3.85 1.88
C ALA A 24 19.61 2.79 1.37
N TRP A 25 20.54 3.16 0.48
CA TRP A 25 21.54 2.25 -0.09
C TRP A 25 22.50 1.66 0.95
N GLU A 26 22.64 2.25 2.13
CA GLU A 26 23.48 1.66 3.19
C GLU A 26 22.68 0.80 4.18
N TRP A 27 21.36 0.90 4.14
CA TRP A 27 20.50 0.23 5.13
C TRP A 27 20.48 -1.28 4.90
N ARG A 28 20.22 -2.04 5.97
CA ARG A 28 19.96 -3.49 5.87
C ARG A 28 18.84 -3.73 4.85
N LEU A 29 18.89 -4.84 4.12
CA LEU A 29 17.95 -5.17 3.04
C LEU A 29 16.48 -4.97 3.46
N GLN A 30 16.12 -5.42 4.67
CA GLN A 30 14.81 -5.25 5.29
C GLN A 30 14.33 -3.79 5.32
N ALA A 31 15.19 -2.87 5.72
CA ALA A 31 14.88 -1.45 5.84
C ALA A 31 14.97 -0.72 4.50
N ARG A 32 15.87 -1.17 3.60
CA ARG A 32 16.09 -0.57 2.28
C ARG A 32 14.94 -0.78 1.31
N LEU A 33 14.27 -1.92 1.40
CA LEU A 33 13.18 -2.26 0.48
C LEU A 33 12.04 -1.24 0.50
N TYR A 34 11.71 -0.67 1.66
CA TYR A 34 10.62 0.31 1.77
C TYR A 34 10.89 1.58 0.95
N PRO A 35 11.99 2.32 1.18
CA PRO A 35 12.38 3.45 0.34
C PRO A 35 12.54 3.09 -1.13
N TRP A 36 13.08 1.90 -1.45
CA TRP A 36 13.33 1.51 -2.84
C TRP A 36 12.04 1.17 -3.60
N ALA A 37 11.16 0.38 -3.00
CA ALA A 37 9.91 -0.05 -3.62
C ALA A 37 8.98 1.13 -3.94
N ILE A 38 9.01 2.18 -3.13
CA ILE A 38 8.23 3.41 -3.34
C ILE A 38 9.02 4.41 -4.19
N GLY A 39 10.28 4.66 -3.82
CA GLY A 39 11.10 5.72 -4.40
C GLY A 39 11.49 5.45 -5.84
N ILE A 40 11.82 4.21 -6.24
CA ILE A 40 12.20 3.91 -7.62
C ILE A 40 11.04 4.17 -8.60
N PRO A 41 9.81 3.64 -8.40
CA PRO A 41 8.68 4.00 -9.26
C PRO A 41 8.40 5.50 -9.29
N MET A 42 8.51 6.20 -8.15
CA MET A 42 8.30 7.64 -8.08
C MET A 42 9.35 8.44 -8.86
N ILE A 43 10.62 8.03 -8.80
CA ILE A 43 11.70 8.60 -9.63
C ILE A 43 11.39 8.40 -11.11
N VAL A 44 10.99 7.19 -11.52
CA VAL A 44 10.62 6.89 -12.91
C VAL A 44 9.46 7.78 -13.37
N LEU A 45 8.39 7.89 -12.58
CA LEU A 45 7.24 8.74 -12.92
C LEU A 45 7.62 10.22 -12.98
N ALA A 46 8.45 10.71 -12.04
CA ALA A 46 8.92 12.09 -12.05
C ALA A 46 9.79 12.39 -13.29
N LEU A 47 10.66 11.46 -13.69
CA LEU A 47 11.46 11.57 -14.91
C LEU A 47 10.56 11.59 -16.17
N VAL A 48 9.55 10.72 -16.23
CA VAL A 48 8.56 10.69 -17.32
C VAL A 48 7.81 12.03 -17.38
N GLN A 49 7.34 12.54 -16.25
CA GLN A 49 6.64 13.82 -16.16
C GLN A 49 7.51 14.98 -16.67
N ILE A 50 8.76 15.08 -16.20
CA ILE A 50 9.72 16.09 -16.66
C ILE A 50 9.95 15.98 -18.17
N TRP A 51 10.09 14.75 -18.68
CA TRP A 51 10.28 14.52 -20.11
C TRP A 51 9.09 14.97 -20.96
N LEU A 52 7.87 14.63 -20.53
CA LEU A 52 6.63 15.04 -21.20
C LEU A 52 6.49 16.57 -21.21
N GLU A 53 6.82 17.24 -20.11
CA GLU A 53 6.80 18.70 -20.01
C GLU A 53 7.84 19.37 -20.91
N LEU A 54 9.06 18.82 -20.98
CA LEU A 54 10.11 19.29 -21.90
C LEU A 54 9.70 19.15 -23.37
N LYS A 55 8.97 18.09 -23.72
CA LYS A 55 8.36 17.90 -25.05
C LYS A 55 7.17 18.81 -25.31
N GLY A 56 6.76 19.64 -24.34
CA GLY A 56 5.59 20.50 -24.47
C GLY A 56 4.27 19.73 -24.51
N VAL A 57 4.30 18.43 -24.19
CA VAL A 57 3.10 17.60 -24.07
C VAL A 57 2.36 18.14 -22.86
N SER A 58 1.35 18.96 -23.13
CA SER A 58 0.48 19.41 -22.07
C SER A 58 -0.32 18.19 -21.63
N PRO A 59 -0.34 17.85 -20.33
CA PRO A 59 -1.33 16.90 -19.85
C PRO A 59 -2.66 17.43 -20.38
N VAL A 60 -3.40 16.58 -21.08
CA VAL A 60 -4.75 16.92 -21.52
C VAL A 60 -5.41 17.47 -20.28
N LYS A 61 -5.79 18.75 -20.31
CA LYS A 61 -6.64 19.34 -19.28
C LYS A 61 -7.97 18.65 -19.45
N THR A 62 -8.09 17.41 -18.98
CA THR A 62 -9.38 16.83 -18.69
C THR A 62 -9.92 17.76 -17.63
N ALA A 63 -10.88 18.60 -18.00
CA ALA A 63 -11.65 19.40 -17.06
C ALA A 63 -12.26 18.39 -16.07
N GLY A 64 -11.62 18.19 -14.91
CA GLY A 64 -11.92 17.11 -13.98
C GLY A 64 -10.73 16.29 -13.45
N ALA A 65 -9.51 16.50 -13.97
CA ALA A 65 -8.29 15.96 -13.36
C ALA A 65 -7.83 16.85 -12.18
N THR A 66 -8.68 16.97 -11.17
CA THR A 66 -8.22 17.24 -9.81
C THR A 66 -7.22 16.14 -9.42
N PRO A 67 -6.22 16.40 -8.55
CA PRO A 67 -5.46 15.33 -7.92
C PRO A 67 -6.45 14.26 -7.44
N VAL A 68 -6.11 12.98 -7.60
CA VAL A 68 -7.01 11.83 -7.35
C VAL A 68 -7.77 11.93 -6.01
N ASP A 69 -7.25 12.69 -5.04
CA ASP A 69 -7.85 12.99 -3.74
C ASP A 69 -8.98 14.05 -3.70
N PHE A 70 -9.16 14.88 -4.73
CA PHE A 70 -10.11 16.01 -4.70
C PHE A 70 -11.28 15.86 -5.68
N GLN A 71 -11.65 14.63 -6.02
CA GLN A 71 -13.02 14.42 -6.50
C GLN A 71 -13.92 14.58 -5.28
N PHE A 72 -14.60 15.72 -5.16
CA PHE A 72 -15.74 15.85 -4.26
C PHE A 72 -16.64 14.64 -4.50
N GLU A 73 -16.65 13.70 -3.56
CA GLU A 73 -17.46 12.51 -3.65
C GLU A 73 -18.89 12.95 -3.96
N LYS A 74 -19.51 12.31 -4.96
CA LYS A 74 -20.96 12.46 -5.17
C LYS A 74 -21.62 12.32 -3.80
N PRO A 75 -22.57 13.19 -3.42
CA PRO A 75 -23.19 13.12 -2.10
C PRO A 75 -23.72 11.70 -1.87
N VAL A 76 -23.01 10.94 -1.05
CA VAL A 76 -23.40 9.59 -0.64
C VAL A 76 -24.43 9.78 0.45
N ASP A 77 -25.47 8.94 0.44
CA ASP A 77 -26.42 8.87 1.55
C ASP A 77 -25.65 8.78 2.89
N PRO A 78 -25.85 9.73 3.83
CA PRO A 78 -25.13 9.76 5.11
C PRO A 78 -25.20 8.44 5.88
N GLU A 79 -26.29 7.70 5.74
CA GLU A 79 -26.45 6.38 6.36
C GLU A 79 -25.50 5.35 5.75
N LEU A 80 -25.40 5.31 4.42
CA LEU A 80 -24.50 4.41 3.70
C LEU A 80 -23.04 4.78 3.97
N ALA A 81 -22.72 6.07 4.02
CA ALA A 81 -21.39 6.56 4.38
C ALA A 81 -21.01 6.08 5.78
N ARG A 82 -21.86 6.30 6.79
CA ARG A 82 -21.61 5.85 8.17
C ARG A 82 -21.40 4.34 8.26
N ARG A 83 -22.22 3.54 7.56
CA ARG A 83 -22.07 2.08 7.52
C ARG A 83 -20.74 1.64 6.93
N ARG A 84 -20.30 2.26 5.82
CA ARG A 84 -19.00 1.98 5.21
C ARG A 84 -17.86 2.36 6.15
N THR A 85 -17.94 3.53 6.78
CA THR A 85 -16.96 3.97 7.77
C THR A 85 -16.83 2.98 8.91
N VAL A 86 -17.94 2.62 9.56
CA VAL A 86 -17.95 1.64 10.66
C VAL A 86 -17.38 0.29 10.21
N ASN A 87 -17.72 -0.16 9.01
CA ASN A 87 -17.20 -1.40 8.45
C ASN A 87 -15.68 -1.35 8.23
N ILE A 88 -15.15 -0.25 7.70
CA ILE A 88 -13.70 -0.04 7.54
C ILE A 88 -13.01 -0.06 8.90
N PHE A 89 -13.52 0.69 9.88
CA PHE A 89 -12.98 0.69 11.24
C PHE A 89 -13.04 -0.70 11.89
N ALA A 90 -14.12 -1.45 11.68
CA ALA A 90 -14.26 -2.81 12.17
C ALA A 90 -13.19 -3.74 11.58
N TRP A 91 -12.89 -3.64 10.28
CA TRP A 91 -11.81 -4.41 9.66
C TRP A 91 -10.43 -4.01 10.18
N ILE A 92 -10.16 -2.71 10.35
CA ILE A 92 -8.88 -2.21 10.89
C ILE A 92 -8.67 -2.69 12.32
N LEU A 93 -9.67 -2.48 13.19
CA LEU A 93 -9.60 -2.88 14.60
C LEU A 93 -9.58 -4.40 14.73
N GLY A 94 -10.39 -5.11 13.95
CA GLY A 94 -10.40 -6.57 13.91
C GLY A 94 -9.05 -7.14 13.47
N PHE A 95 -8.39 -6.52 12.49
CA PHE A 95 -7.06 -6.93 12.07
C PHE A 95 -6.02 -6.69 13.17
N PHE A 96 -6.06 -5.53 13.82
CA PHE A 96 -5.16 -5.23 14.93
C PHE A 96 -5.30 -6.26 16.06
N LEU A 97 -6.54 -6.58 16.46
CA LEU A 97 -6.81 -7.60 17.46
C LEU A 97 -6.34 -8.99 17.02
N ALA A 98 -6.55 -9.34 15.75
CA ALA A 98 -6.07 -10.61 15.20
C ALA A 98 -4.54 -10.69 15.22
N ILE A 99 -3.81 -9.62 14.87
CA ILE A 99 -2.34 -9.59 14.98
C ILE A 99 -1.92 -9.82 16.43
N TRP A 100 -2.55 -9.12 17.37
CA TRP A 100 -2.21 -9.24 18.78
C TRP A 100 -2.44 -10.67 19.31
N LEU A 101 -3.56 -11.29 18.94
CA LEU A 101 -3.94 -12.62 19.42
C LEU A 101 -3.22 -13.77 18.69
N LEU A 102 -3.08 -13.68 17.37
CA LEU A 102 -2.65 -14.78 16.47
C LEU A 102 -1.26 -14.57 15.86
N GLY A 103 -0.66 -13.39 16.04
CA GLY A 103 0.58 -13.01 15.38
C GLY A 103 0.34 -12.51 13.95
N PHE A 104 1.31 -11.76 13.42
CA PHE A 104 1.15 -11.06 12.15
C PHE A 104 0.91 -12.00 10.95
N SER A 105 1.64 -13.11 10.86
CA SER A 105 1.59 -14.05 9.72
C SER A 105 0.22 -14.73 9.57
N LEU A 106 -0.33 -15.25 10.67
CA LEU A 106 -1.68 -15.84 10.68
C LEU A 106 -2.75 -14.77 10.48
N ALA A 107 -2.62 -13.63 11.15
CA ALA A 107 -3.59 -12.55 11.07
C ALA A 107 -3.74 -12.01 9.64
N ILE A 108 -2.64 -11.74 8.92
CA ILE A 108 -2.70 -11.21 7.56
C ILE A 108 -3.34 -12.21 6.58
N THR A 109 -3.07 -13.50 6.78
CA THR A 109 -3.62 -14.57 5.95
C THR A 109 -5.11 -14.75 6.17
N LEU A 110 -5.55 -14.76 7.43
CA LEU A 110 -6.97 -14.81 7.78
C LEU A 110 -7.69 -13.55 7.33
N LEU A 111 -7.09 -12.37 7.51
CA LEU A 111 -7.66 -11.11 7.05
C LEU A 111 -7.91 -11.16 5.55
N LEU A 112 -6.91 -11.57 4.76
CA LEU A 112 -7.04 -11.68 3.31
C LEU A 112 -8.18 -12.61 2.92
N PHE A 113 -8.24 -13.80 3.52
CA PHE A 113 -9.30 -14.77 3.25
C PHE A 113 -10.69 -14.24 3.61
N PHE A 114 -10.87 -13.75 4.84
CA PHE A 114 -12.15 -13.25 5.32
C PHE A 114 -12.57 -11.99 4.57
N TYR A 115 -11.64 -11.13 4.19
CA TYR A 115 -11.94 -9.95 3.38
C TYR A 115 -12.44 -10.35 1.98
N LEU A 116 -11.77 -11.28 1.30
CA LEU A 116 -12.23 -11.79 0.01
C LEU A 116 -13.60 -12.46 0.14
N LYS A 117 -13.78 -13.28 1.17
CA LYS A 117 -14.99 -14.08 1.34
C LYS A 117 -16.20 -13.28 1.81
N VAL A 118 -16.03 -12.41 2.79
CA VAL A 118 -17.12 -11.70 3.48
C VAL A 118 -17.34 -10.32 2.86
N GLN A 119 -16.27 -9.54 2.69
CA GLN A 119 -16.36 -8.18 2.18
C GLN A 119 -16.53 -8.14 0.66
N SER A 120 -15.71 -8.92 -0.06
CA SER A 120 -15.71 -8.95 -1.53
C SER A 120 -16.70 -9.97 -2.10
N ARG A 121 -17.22 -10.88 -1.25
CA ARG A 121 -18.19 -11.94 -1.61
C ARG A 121 -17.72 -12.84 -2.76
N GLU A 122 -16.42 -13.05 -2.85
CA GLU A 122 -15.82 -13.88 -3.89
C GLU A 122 -16.19 -15.37 -3.71
N PRO A 123 -16.16 -16.16 -4.81
CA PRO A 123 -16.38 -17.60 -4.72
C PRO A 123 -15.26 -18.25 -3.91
N TRP A 124 -15.59 -19.38 -3.27
CA TRP A 124 -14.68 -20.07 -2.36
C TRP A 124 -13.34 -20.44 -3.01
N VAL A 125 -13.38 -20.93 -4.25
CA VAL A 125 -12.17 -21.30 -4.99
C VAL A 125 -11.25 -20.10 -5.16
N LEU A 126 -11.78 -18.95 -5.61
CA LEU A 126 -10.97 -17.75 -5.81
C LEU A 126 -10.42 -17.24 -4.48
N SER A 127 -11.24 -17.23 -3.43
CA SER A 127 -10.81 -16.80 -2.08
C SER A 127 -9.65 -17.65 -1.57
N ILE A 128 -9.75 -18.98 -1.69
CA ILE A 128 -8.69 -19.91 -1.25
C ILE A 128 -7.43 -19.75 -2.10
N VAL A 129 -7.56 -19.71 -3.43
CA VAL A 129 -6.42 -19.60 -4.35
C VAL A 129 -5.67 -18.28 -4.13
N LEU A 130 -6.37 -17.16 -4.07
CA LEU A 130 -5.75 -15.85 -3.83
C LEU A 130 -5.14 -15.75 -2.43
N THR A 131 -5.78 -16.34 -1.41
CA THR A 131 -5.22 -16.40 -0.06
C THR A 131 -3.94 -17.25 -0.04
N ALA A 132 -3.96 -18.43 -0.65
CA ALA A 132 -2.80 -19.30 -0.72
C ALA A 132 -1.64 -18.65 -1.49
N ALA A 133 -1.94 -18.00 -2.62
CA ALA A 133 -0.95 -17.25 -3.39
C ALA A 133 -0.38 -16.07 -2.59
N GLY A 134 -1.24 -15.30 -1.93
CA GLY A 134 -0.83 -14.20 -1.05
C GLY A 134 0.03 -14.67 0.12
N TRP A 135 -0.34 -15.77 0.76
CA TRP A 135 0.43 -16.39 1.83
C TRP A 135 1.79 -16.90 1.35
N LEU A 136 1.85 -17.57 0.19
CA LEU A 136 3.11 -18.02 -0.41
C LEU A 136 4.04 -16.86 -0.74
N LEU A 137 3.52 -15.78 -1.31
CA LEU A 137 4.29 -14.56 -1.56
C LEU A 137 4.77 -13.92 -0.27
N PHE A 138 3.91 -13.85 0.74
CA PHE A 138 4.27 -13.33 2.05
C PHE A 138 5.39 -14.16 2.69
N TRP A 139 5.26 -15.49 2.71
CA TRP A 139 6.26 -16.39 3.24
C TRP A 139 7.59 -16.28 2.47
N GLY A 140 7.55 -16.31 1.14
CA GLY A 140 8.75 -16.17 0.31
C GLY A 140 9.47 -14.84 0.51
N LEU A 141 8.72 -13.74 0.63
CA LEU A 141 9.28 -12.40 0.81
C LEU A 141 9.77 -12.17 2.24
N PHE A 142 8.93 -12.40 3.24
CA PHE A 142 9.19 -11.93 4.60
C PHE A 142 9.92 -12.95 5.48
N ASP A 143 9.59 -14.24 5.33
CA ASP A 143 10.25 -15.32 6.08
C ASP A 143 11.56 -15.70 5.40
N ARG A 144 11.50 -16.06 4.11
CA ARG A 144 12.66 -16.63 3.39
C ARG A 144 13.67 -15.59 2.91
N LEU A 145 13.22 -14.46 2.35
CA LEU A 145 14.13 -13.44 1.82
C LEU A 145 14.55 -12.45 2.90
N LEU A 146 13.61 -11.98 3.71
CA LEU A 146 13.86 -10.92 4.67
C LEU A 146 14.12 -11.37 6.10
N HIS A 147 13.76 -12.59 6.52
CA HIS A 147 13.95 -13.07 7.89
C HIS A 147 13.53 -12.04 8.96
N LEU A 148 12.33 -11.48 8.81
CA LEU A 148 11.84 -10.49 9.78
C LEU A 148 11.43 -11.19 11.10
N PRO A 149 11.92 -10.73 12.26
CA PRO A 149 11.48 -11.24 13.54
C PRO A 149 10.09 -10.67 13.85
N PHE A 150 9.04 -11.36 13.40
CA PHE A 150 7.68 -10.98 13.77
C PHE A 150 7.41 -11.35 15.24
N PRO A 151 6.67 -10.50 15.97
CA PRO A 151 6.32 -10.79 17.35
C PRO A 151 5.43 -12.04 17.44
N GLU A 152 5.65 -12.82 18.50
CA GLU A 152 4.86 -14.01 18.79
C GLU A 152 3.42 -13.66 19.18
N ALA A 153 2.51 -14.59 18.94
CA ALA A 153 1.11 -14.39 19.25
C ALA A 153 0.87 -14.44 20.76
N GLN A 154 0.05 -13.53 21.28
CA GLN A 154 -0.28 -13.52 22.71
C GLN A 154 -0.95 -14.81 23.17
N LEU A 155 -1.72 -15.47 22.29
CA LEU A 155 -2.34 -16.76 22.58
C LEU A 155 -1.32 -17.88 22.79
N PHE A 156 -0.20 -17.90 22.07
CA PHE A 156 0.86 -18.90 22.29
C PHE A 156 1.51 -18.69 23.67
N MET A 157 1.80 -17.44 24.01
CA MET A 157 2.33 -17.09 25.34
C MET A 157 1.38 -17.48 26.49
N TRP A 158 0.06 -17.27 26.33
CA TRP A 158 -0.92 -17.66 27.35
C TRP A 158 -1.12 -19.17 27.48
N LEU A 159 -0.93 -19.91 26.38
CA LEU A 159 -1.01 -21.37 26.37
C LEU A 159 0.31 -22.04 26.81
N GLY A 160 1.34 -21.25 27.14
CA GLY A 160 2.65 -21.75 27.56
C GLY A 160 3.41 -22.48 26.46
N MET A 161 3.10 -22.16 25.20
CA MET A 161 3.76 -22.69 23.99
C MET A 161 4.76 -21.69 23.44
#